data_AF-A0A2Z5CTD0-F1
#
_entry.id   AF-A0A2Z5CTD0-F1
#
_cell.length_a   1.000
_cell.length_b   1.000
_cell.length_c   1.000
_cell.angle_alpha   90.00
_cell.angle_beta   90.00
_cell.angle_gamma   90.00
#
_symmetry.space_group_name_H-M   'P 1'
#
loop_
_entity.id
_entity.type
_entity.pdbx_description
1 polymer ?
#
loop_
_entity_poly.entity_id
_entity_poly.type
_entity_poly.pdbx_seq_one_letter_code
_entity_poly.pdbx_strand_id
1 'polypeptide(L)' 'EYHPEPRVAAIVASHEHPEFIVNIKETGKILLINYSDIDALTETTLEAARFLHDGGWDSSHRYFLTAANKSNKIAVV' A
#
# COMPACT_ATOMS: atom_id res chain seq x y z
N GLU A 1 5.63 -10.52 -14.12
CA GLU A 1 4.98 -9.98 -15.33
C GLU A 1 5.31 -8.49 -15.39
N TYR A 2 5.77 -7.97 -16.53
CA TYR A 2 6.00 -6.53 -16.68
C TYR A 2 4.65 -5.83 -16.83
N HIS A 3 4.40 -4.82 -16.00
CA HIS A 3 3.23 -3.94 -16.13
C HIS A 3 3.75 -2.56 -16.56
N PRO A 4 3.46 -2.09 -17.79
CA PRO A 4 4.02 -0.84 -18.30
C PRO A 4 3.48 0.40 -17.56
N GLU A 5 2.34 0.27 -16.88
CA GLU A 5 1.65 1.39 -16.22
C GLU A 5 1.09 0.97 -14.85
N PRO A 6 1.96 0.73 -13.84
CA PRO A 6 1.52 0.47 -12.48
C PRO A 6 1.16 1.79 -11.80
N ARG A 7 -0.14 2.03 -11.64
CA ARG A 7 -0.71 3.26 -11.09
C ARG A 7 -0.75 3.21 -9.57
N VAL A 8 -0.48 4.35 -8.95
CA VAL A 8 -0.77 4.56 -7.53
C VAL A 8 -2.28 4.71 -7.37
N ALA A 9 -2.88 3.92 -6.48
CA ALA A 9 -4.33 3.95 -6.26
C ALA A 9 -4.77 4.64 -4.97
N ALA A 10 -4.00 4.45 -3.90
CA ALA A 10 -4.25 5.06 -2.60
C ALA A 10 -2.93 5.29 -1.89
N ILE A 11 -2.90 6.34 -1.07
CA ILE A 11 -1.78 6.67 -0.16
C ILE A 11 -2.41 7.00 1.19
N VAL A 12 -1.94 6.34 2.25
CA VAL A 12 -2.30 6.66 3.64
C VAL A 12 -1.04 6.79 4.49
N ALA A 13 -1.09 7.57 5.57
CA ALA A 13 0.02 7.71 6.51
C ALA A 13 -0.13 6.71 7.66
N SER A 14 0.94 5.98 7.98
CA SER A 14 0.99 5.11 9.15
C SER A 14 0.87 5.92 10.45
N HIS A 15 0.20 5.34 11.43
CA HIS A 15 0.12 5.87 12.80
C HIS A 15 1.17 5.25 13.74
N GLU A 16 1.86 4.20 13.30
CA GLU A 16 2.81 3.42 14.10
C GLU A 16 4.28 3.78 13.78
N HIS A 17 4.54 4.18 12.53
CA HIS A 17 5.88 4.44 12.00
C HIS A 17 5.88 5.70 11.12
N PRO A 18 7.03 6.35 10.91
CA PRO A 18 7.17 7.47 9.97
C PRO A 18 7.13 6.95 8.53
N GLU A 19 6.00 6.37 8.13
CA GLU A 19 5.82 5.66 6.86
C GLU A 19 4.55 6.10 6.11
N PHE A 20 4.64 6.18 4.79
CA PHE A 20 3.47 6.16 3.92
C PHE A 20 3.21 4.72 3.45
N ILE A 21 1.94 4.34 3.40
CA ILE A 21 1.47 3.09 2.80
C ILE A 21 0.90 3.42 1.43
N VAL A 22 1.52 2.90 0.38
CA VAL A 22 1.20 3.21 -1.02
C VAL A 22 0.73 1.96 -1.75
N ASN A 23 -0.51 2.00 -2.26
CA ASN A 23 -1.06 0.94 -3.09
C ASN A 23 -0.66 1.09 -4.55
N ILE A 24 -0.06 0.05 -5.12
CA ILE A 24 0.26 -0.03 -6.55
C ILE A 24 -0.71 -0.99 -7.25
N LYS A 25 -1.62 -0.43 -8.04
CA LYS A 25 -2.81 -1.12 -8.57
C LYS A 25 -2.47 -2.35 -9.41
N GLU A 26 -1.78 -2.20 -10.52
CA GLU A 26 -1.65 -3.27 -11.53
C GLU A 26 -0.78 -4.43 -11.05
N THR A 27 0.26 -4.12 -10.27
CA THR A 27 1.22 -5.09 -9.71
C THR A 27 0.68 -5.76 -8.46
N GLY A 28 -0.25 -5.14 -7.73
CA GLY A 28 -0.75 -5.66 -6.45
C GLY A 28 0.28 -5.55 -5.32
N LYS A 29 1.20 -4.60 -5.41
CA LYS A 29 2.21 -4.33 -4.38
C LYS A 29 1.73 -3.22 -3.46
N ILE A 30 2.06 -3.34 -2.19
CA ILE A 30 1.92 -2.27 -1.19
C ILE A 30 3.32 -1.87 -0.76
N LEU A 31 3.63 -0.58 -0.85
CA LEU A 31 4.93 -0.04 -0.46
C LEU A 31 4.78 0.67 0.89
N LEU A 32 5.57 0.26 1.88
CA LEU A 32 5.77 1.02 3.11
C LEU A 32 7.02 1.88 2.92
N ILE A 33 6.82 3.18 2.71
CA ILE A 33 7.90 4.12 2.40
C ILE A 33 8.22 4.92 3.65
N ASN A 34 9.38 4.66 4.24
CA ASN A 34 9.83 5.33 5.44
C ASN A 34 10.46 6.69 5.08
N TYR A 35 9.91 7.76 5.66
CA TYR A 35 10.30 9.15 5.41
C TYR A 35 11.09 9.77 6.56
N SER A 36 11.61 8.98 7.51
CA SER A 36 12.43 9.50 8.61
C SER A 36 13.73 10.15 8.13
N ASP A 37 14.25 9.71 6.98
CA ASP A 37 15.36 10.33 6.25
C ASP A 37 14.98 10.43 4.77
N ILE A 38 14.67 11.65 4.31
CA ILE A 38 14.23 11.91 2.93
C ILE A 38 15.38 11.89 1.92
N ASP A 39 16.63 12.03 2.40
CA ASP A 39 17.81 11.96 1.55
C ASP A 39 18.25 10.49 1.34
N ALA A 40 17.80 9.58 2.21
CA ALA A 40 18.07 8.14 2.15
C ALA A 40 16.79 7.30 2.41
N LEU A 41 15.79 7.44 1.54
CA LEU A 41 14.52 6.71 1.65
C LEU A 41 14.73 5.19 1.70
N THR A 42 14.00 4.55 2.61
CA THR A 42 13.90 3.08 2.67
C THR A 42 12.47 2.65 2.40
N GLU A 43 12.31 1.49 1.76
CA GLU A 43 11.00 0.92 1.47
C GLU A 43 10.93 -0.56 1.84
N THR A 44 9.76 -0.98 2.33
CA THR A 44 9.38 -2.40 2.40
C THR A 44 8.29 -2.66 1.37
N THR A 45 8.52 -3.60 0.46
CA THR A 45 7.52 -4.03 -0.53
C THR A 45 6.79 -5.26 -0.01
N LEU A 46 5.46 -5.16 0.10
CA LEU A 46 4.57 -6.27 0.43
C LEU A 46 3.83 -6.74 -0.83
N GLU A 47 3.81 -8.05 -1.05
CA GLU A 47 3.03 -8.65 -2.13
C GLU A 47 1.60 -8.93 -1.63
N ALA A 48 0.59 -8.37 -2.32
CA ALA A 48 -0.82 -8.53 -1.99
C ALA A 48 -1.58 -9.18 -3.16
N ALA A 49 -2.60 -8.51 -3.69
CA ALA A 49 -3.38 -8.98 -4.83
C ALA A 49 -3.48 -7.88 -5.89
N ARG A 50 -3.45 -8.26 -7.17
CA ARG A 50 -3.58 -7.31 -8.27
C ARG A 50 -4.88 -6.53 -8.19
N PHE A 51 -4.83 -5.31 -8.72
CA PHE A 51 -5.91 -4.33 -8.77
C PHE A 51 -6.31 -3.76 -7.41
N LEU A 52 -5.31 -3.49 -6.57
CA LEU A 52 -5.48 -2.64 -5.38
C LEU A 52 -6.15 -1.32 -5.75
N HIS A 53 -6.95 -0.79 -4.83
CA HIS A 53 -7.70 0.44 -5.00
C HIS A 53 -7.62 1.24 -3.70
N ASP A 54 -8.77 1.52 -3.10
CA ASP A 54 -8.98 2.24 -1.86
C ASP A 54 -8.98 1.31 -0.65
N GLY A 55 -9.00 1.92 0.53
CA GLY A 55 -8.99 1.25 1.81
C GLY A 55 -9.19 2.22 2.95
N GLY A 56 -9.21 1.70 4.17
CA GLY A 56 -9.33 2.47 5.39
C GLY A 56 -8.68 1.78 6.57
N TRP A 57 -8.41 2.55 7.60
CA TRP A 57 -7.91 2.04 8.86
C TRP A 57 -8.99 1.24 9.61
N ASP A 58 -8.56 0.22 10.33
CA ASP A 58 -9.37 -0.36 11.39
C ASP A 58 -9.59 0.67 12.53
N SER A 59 -10.48 0.37 13.48
CA SER A 59 -10.81 1.30 14.57
C SER A 59 -9.63 1.66 15.48
N SER A 60 -8.58 0.86 15.51
CA SER A 60 -7.35 1.15 16.28
C SER A 60 -6.30 1.93 15.50
N HIS A 61 -6.53 2.18 14.19
CA HIS A 61 -5.55 2.77 13.28
C HIS A 61 -4.23 1.98 13.15
N ARG A 62 -4.28 0.68 13.39
CA ARG A 62 -3.11 -0.20 13.31
C ARG A 62 -3.05 -0.97 12.00
N TYR A 63 -4.20 -1.42 11.52
CA TYR A 63 -4.30 -2.24 10.32
C TYR A 63 -4.96 -1.44 9.19
N PHE A 64 -4.29 -1.39 8.04
CA PHE A 64 -4.86 -0.81 6.84
C PHE A 64 -5.54 -1.90 6.01
N LEU A 65 -6.87 -1.80 5.87
CA LEU A 65 -7.67 -2.72 5.08
C LEU A 65 -7.91 -2.11 3.71
N THR A 66 -7.46 -2.78 2.65
CA THR A 66 -7.59 -2.28 1.28
C THR A 66 -8.18 -3.30 0.31
N ALA A 67 -9.01 -2.82 -0.61
CA ALA A 67 -9.68 -3.64 -1.61
C ALA A 67 -8.81 -3.87 -2.85
N ALA A 68 -8.63 -5.14 -3.23
CA ALA A 68 -8.17 -5.55 -4.54
C ALA A 68 -9.39 -5.89 -5.41
N ASN A 69 -10.02 -4.85 -5.97
CA ASN A 69 -11.41 -4.93 -6.43
C ASN A 69 -11.66 -5.91 -7.57
N LYS A 70 -10.79 -5.99 -8.58
CA LYS A 70 -10.90 -6.99 -9.66
C LYS A 70 -10.44 -8.39 -9.26
N SER A 71 -9.94 -8.54 -8.04
CA SER A 71 -9.55 -9.84 -7.46
C SER A 71 -10.56 -10.36 -6.43
N ASN A 72 -11.60 -9.59 -6.08
CA ASN A 72 -12.56 -9.90 -5.01
C ASN A 72 -11.89 -10.26 -3.67
N LYS A 73 -10.85 -9.49 -3.28
CA LYS A 73 -10.08 -9.72 -2.05
C LYS A 73 -9.91 -8.43 -1.25
N ILE A 74 -9.78 -8.58 0.07
CA ILE A 74 -9.28 -7.55 0.97
C ILE A 74 -7.87 -7.96 1.41
N ALA A 75 -6.91 -7.05 1.29
CA ALA A 75 -5.60 -7.17 1.91
C ALA A 75 -5.60 -6.39 3.23
N VAL A 76 -4.91 -6.93 4.23
CA VAL A 76 -4.72 -6.31 5.55
C VAL A 76 -3.23 -6.13 5.75
N VAL A 77 -2.82 -4.89 6.00
CA VAL A 77 -1.43 -4.48 6.22
C VAL A 77 -1.29 -4.00 7.65
#